data_AF-H2C015-F1
#
_entry.id   AF-H2C015-F1
#
_cell.length_a   1.000
_cell.length_b   1.000
_cell.length_c   1.000
_cell.angle_alpha   90.00
_cell.angle_beta   90.00
_cell.angle_gamma   90.00
#
_symmetry.space_group_name_H-M   'P 1'
#
loop_
_entity.id
_entity.type
_entity.pdbx_description
1 polymer ?
#
loop_
_entity_poly.entity_id
_entity_poly.type
_entity_poly.pdbx_seq_one_letter_code
_entity_poly.pdbx_strand_id
1 'polypeptide(L)' 'MIENNLVIPNNIHKRSHYLEKVRSYIGQNIIKVLTGQRRVGKSYLLFQIIQWVKETDSTATIIYINKEDLAF' A
#
# COMPACT_ATOMS: atom_id res chain seq x y z
N MET A 1 -7.89 -16.97 -12.93
CA MET A 1 -7.10 -15.92 -12.26
C MET A 1 -7.79 -14.61 -12.57
N ILE A 2 -8.46 -13.99 -11.60
CA ILE A 2 -9.13 -12.71 -11.82
C ILE A 2 -8.06 -11.66 -11.53
N GLU A 3 -7.47 -11.10 -12.59
CA GLU A 3 -6.63 -9.91 -12.49
C GLU A 3 -7.53 -8.72 -12.14
N ASN A 4 -7.81 -8.54 -10.85
CA ASN A 4 -8.33 -7.28 -10.37
C ASN A 4 -7.22 -6.25 -10.56
N ASN A 5 -7.35 -5.45 -11.60
CA ASN A 5 -6.37 -4.44 -11.97
C ASN A 5 -6.28 -3.42 -10.82
N LEU A 6 -5.23 -3.57 -10.00
CA LEU A 6 -4.91 -2.67 -8.90
C LEU A 6 -4.59 -1.28 -9.48
N VAL A 7 -5.60 -0.41 -9.54
CA VAL A 7 -5.42 0.98 -9.99
C VAL A 7 -4.75 1.77 -8.86
N ILE A 8 -3.43 1.85 -8.94
CA ILE A 8 -2.61 2.67 -8.05
C ILE A 8 -2.43 4.04 -8.71
N PRO A 9 -2.58 5.17 -7.99
CA PRO A 9 -2.36 6.49 -8.57
C PRO A 9 -0.94 6.62 -9.15
N ASN A 10 -0.80 7.18 -10.35
CA ASN A 10 0.50 7.36 -11.00
C ASN A 10 1.38 8.42 -10.30
N ASN A 11 0.78 9.39 -9.62
CA ASN A 11 1.51 10.46 -8.95
C ASN A 11 1.62 10.23 -7.44
N ILE A 12 2.57 9.38 -7.03
CA ILE A 12 2.86 9.07 -5.64
C ILE A 12 4.19 9.71 -5.23
N HIS A 13 4.13 10.79 -4.43
CA HIS A 13 5.34 11.45 -3.93
C HIS A 13 6.01 10.64 -2.82
N LYS A 14 7.21 10.10 -3.07
CA LYS A 14 7.95 9.23 -2.16
C LYS A 14 8.14 9.87 -0.77
N ARG A 15 7.63 9.20 0.26
CA ARG A 15 7.81 9.58 1.67
C ARG A 15 8.82 8.65 2.34
N SER A 16 10.10 8.81 2.03
CA SER A 16 11.20 7.92 2.43
C SER A 16 11.18 7.56 3.91
N HIS A 17 11.08 8.55 4.80
CA HIS A 17 11.09 8.35 6.25
C HIS A 17 9.98 7.39 6.76
N TYR A 18 8.78 7.45 6.18
CA TYR A 18 7.69 6.54 6.59
C TYR A 18 7.85 5.16 5.96
N LEU A 19 8.31 5.10 4.71
CA LEU A 19 8.54 3.83 4.02
C LEU A 19 9.66 3.03 4.69
N GLU A 20 10.75 3.68 5.09
CA GLU A 20 11.87 3.05 5.80
C GLU A 20 11.45 2.43 7.12
N LYS A 21 10.56 3.10 7.88
CA LYS A 21 10.01 2.54 9.12
C LYS A 21 9.17 1.29 8.91
N VAL A 22 8.50 1.17 7.77
CA VAL A 22 7.66 -0.01 7.47
C VAL A 22 8.50 -1.13 6.83
N ARG A 23 9.54 -0.77 6.08
CA ARG A 23 10.35 -1.69 5.27
C ARG A 23 10.91 -2.87 6.05
N SER A 24 11.43 -2.64 7.26
CA SER A 24 12.00 -3.70 8.12
C SER A 24 10.99 -4.77 8.52
N TYR A 25 9.70 -4.46 8.45
CA TYR A 25 8.61 -5.33 8.88
C TYR A 25 7.86 -6.00 7.72
N ILE A 26 8.23 -5.71 6.47
CA ILE A 26 7.63 -6.37 5.30
C ILE A 26 8.10 -7.83 5.25
N GLY A 27 7.20 -8.73 4.85
CA GLY A 27 7.44 -10.18 4.84
C GLY A 27 7.29 -10.87 6.21
N GLN A 28 7.23 -10.12 7.30
CA GLN A 28 6.95 -10.67 8.63
C GLN A 28 5.45 -10.91 8.82
N ASN A 29 5.10 -12.00 9.52
CA ASN A 29 3.72 -12.36 9.89
C ASN A 29 3.16 -11.47 11.02
N ILE A 30 3.05 -10.17 10.72
CA ILE A 30 2.54 -9.14 11.64
C ILE A 30 1.55 -8.24 10.90
N ILE A 31 0.56 -7.73 11.64
CA ILE A 31 -0.43 -6.78 11.14
C ILE A 31 0.11 -5.36 11.33
N LYS A 32 0.10 -4.56 10.25
CA LYS A 32 0.52 -3.16 10.28
C LYS A 32 -0.71 -2.26 10.23
N VAL A 33 -0.88 -1.40 11.23
CA VAL A 33 -2.03 -0.48 11.32
C VAL A 33 -1.55 0.96 11.14
N LEU A 34 -2.00 1.63 10.08
CA LEU A 34 -1.70 3.04 9.82
C LEU A 34 -2.82 3.92 10.42
N THR A 35 -2.51 4.66 11.49
CA THR A 35 -3.47 5.53 12.19
C THR A 35 -3.20 7.02 11.93
N GLY A 36 -4.14 7.89 12.29
CA GLY A 36 -4.03 9.35 12.18
C GLY A 36 -5.26 10.03 11.55
N GLN A 37 -5.27 11.37 11.51
CA GLN A 37 -6.39 12.18 11.03
C GLN A 37 -6.74 11.93 9.55
N ARG A 38 -8.00 12.17 9.15
CA ARG A 38 -8.45 12.10 7.73
C ARG A 38 -7.58 13.04 6.87
N ARG A 39 -7.31 12.68 5.62
CA ARG A 39 -6.51 13.46 4.64
C ARG A 39 -5.00 13.62 4.91
N VAL A 40 -4.40 12.99 5.92
CA VAL A 40 -2.92 13.03 6.14
C VAL A 40 -2.09 12.18 5.15
N GLY A 41 -2.74 11.47 4.23
CA GLY A 41 -2.07 10.68 3.19
C GLY A 41 -1.78 9.22 3.54
N LYS A 42 -2.52 8.61 4.48
CA LYS A 42 -2.35 7.19 4.86
C LYS A 42 -2.59 6.23 3.70
N SER A 43 -3.64 6.44 2.90
CA SER A 43 -3.92 5.62 1.71
C SER A 43 -2.78 5.72 0.68
N TYR A 44 -2.16 6.90 0.54
CA TYR A 44 -1.00 7.08 -0.32
C TYR A 44 0.25 6.37 0.21
N LEU A 45 0.47 6.35 1.53
CA LEU A 45 1.54 5.53 2.12
C LEU A 45 1.29 4.03 1.90
N LEU A 46 0.04 3.58 1.99
CA LEU A 46 -0.32 2.19 1.66
C LEU A 46 0.00 1.86 0.19
N PHE A 47 -0.31 2.75 -0.74
CA PHE A 47 0.03 2.59 -2.15
C PHE A 47 1.55 2.54 -2.38
N GLN A 48 2.34 3.34 -1.65
CA GLN A 48 3.80 3.28 -1.70
C GLN A 48 4.35 1.93 -1.25
N ILE A 49 3.77 1.36 -0.18
CA ILE A 49 4.15 0.04 0.31
C ILE A 49 3.83 -1.02 -0.74
N ILE A 50 2.63 -0.96 -1.35
CA ILE A 50 2.22 -1.88 -2.42
C ILE A 50 3.19 -1.79 -3.61
N GLN A 51 3.50 -0.58 -4.06
CA GLN A 51 4.45 -0.37 -5.16
C GLN A 51 5.83 -0.93 -4.81
N TRP A 52 6.34 -0.63 -3.63
CA TRP A 52 7.64 -1.12 -3.18
C TRP A 52 7.69 -2.66 -3.08
N VAL A 53 6.61 -3.29 -2.61
CA VAL A 53 6.50 -4.76 -2.57
C VAL A 53 6.55 -5.33 -3.98
N LYS A 54 5.79 -4.79 -4.94
CA LYS A 54 5.82 -5.24 -6.34
C LYS A 54 7.20 -5.07 -6.99
N GLU A 55 7.90 -3.99 -6.67
CA GLU A 55 9.26 -3.72 -7.17
C GLU A 55 10.31 -4.67 -6.57
N THR A 56 10.10 -5.11 -5.32
CA THR A 56 11.08 -5.94 -4.58
C THR A 56 10.81 -7.44 -4.75
N ASP A 57 9.55 -7.83 -4.85
CA ASP A 57 9.08 -9.20 -5.03
C ASP A 57 7.99 -9.22 -6.10
N SER A 58 8.41 -9.57 -7.33
CA SER A 58 7.51 -9.66 -8.48
C SER A 58 6.50 -10.80 -8.38
N THR A 59 6.69 -11.73 -7.44
CA THR A 59 5.82 -12.89 -7.21
C THR A 59 4.83 -12.66 -6.07
N ALA A 60 4.95 -11.54 -5.36
CA ALA A 60 4.08 -11.20 -4.23
C ALA A 60 2.61 -11.11 -4.66
N THR A 61 1.76 -11.92 -4.02
CA THR A 61 0.31 -11.84 -4.20
C THR A 61 -0.25 -10.73 -3.33
N ILE A 62 -0.90 -9.73 -3.95
CA ILE A 62 -1.43 -8.56 -3.25
C ILE A 62 -2.95 -8.50 -3.41
N ILE A 63 -3.67 -8.52 -2.28
CA ILE A 63 -5.12 -8.32 -2.22
C ILE A 63 -5.38 -6.94 -1.59
N TYR A 64 -6.00 -6.04 -2.34
CA TYR A 64 -6.37 -4.71 -1.89
C TYR A 64 -7.89 -4.55 -1.88
N ILE A 65 -8.41 -3.99 -0.80
CA ILE A 65 -9.85 -3.75 -0.62
C ILE A 65 -10.02 -2.29 -0.22
N ASN A 66 -10.67 -1.51 -1.09
CA ASN A 66 -11.08 -0.15 -0.77
C ASN A 66 -12.53 -0.15 -0.26
N LYS A 67 -12.75 0.23 0.99
CA LYS A 67 -14.11 0.33 1.56
C LYS A 67 -14.75 1.71 1.39
N GLU A 68 -13.99 2.72 0.97
CA GLU A 68 -14.54 4.06 0.69
C GLU A 68 -15.10 4.16 -0.74
N ASP A 69 -14.64 3.28 -1.64
CA ASP A 69 -15.09 3.20 -3.03
C ASP A 69 -16.13 2.10 -3.18
N LEU A 70 -17.29 2.35 -2.60
CA LEU A 70 -18.51 1.61 -2.93
C LEU A 70 -19.09 2.31 -4.15
N ALA A 71 -18.65 1.88 -5.34
CA ALA A 71 -19.35 2.23 -6.57
C ALA A 71 -20.78 1.66 -6.47
N PHE A 72 -21.76 2.55 -6.28
CA PHE A 72 -23.19 2.24 -6.40
C PHE A 72 -23.65 2.52 -7.82
#